data_AF-A0A317C5Y3-F1
#
_entry.id   AF-A0A317C5Y3-F1
#
_cell.length_a   1.000
_cell.length_b   1.000
_cell.length_c   1.000
_cell.angle_alpha   90.00
_cell.angle_beta   90.00
_cell.angle_gamma   90.00
#
_symmetry.space_group_name_H-M   'P 1'
#
loop_
_entity.id
_entity.type
_entity.pdbx_description
1 polymer ?
#
loop_
_entity_poly.entity_id
_entity_poly.type
_entity_poly.pdbx_seq_one_letter_code
_entity_poly.pdbx_strand_id
1 'polypeptide(L)'
;MANPTFLGMLAGFFTNARTTPVVLIILLSVISFYTSYDGLVRFSFATPEDASWISIVVLGLVVFCIQLVLVYSLRKMALSRRLLVKFRWLPLYVLMMCISVFFSYGFYYKLLRAEGYAQENFTAQLNNVRDGAQDYLLSFEAVERGSKQLKLYSERRAREEENFGGSCGDGSVPGKGPRRTFRNNEALVFSAIASSIEPLGAKVKQDITQLQTIIENYRPDTQDVASLQSEINGIVHEINTSRNAPVLVESSRVIAQRVGEKRQRIVPTAAGNIPCPDNTITLNGNAMLASIENLPFMEDVQLFNPYDQRNVLNRAMDVIRSIPGLIGAWWRGENLQPLMEQGKDSTRRDDYIPLLLGALVDFVLLIVGLADGYISRRRNWMSDSFEGEYFSAEDASKLRGITDMKHLASNVQPYLHDSLGQHFFIIPSSPVHGNRMASELLELFEVLASERIRPAMLRQVPYSWIPRGVRNEVYSILGDDAEHLTFNVYRMSATQWDELKQALSVAVQQHDQAEESDESCTWPY
;
A
#
# COMPACT_ATOMS: atom_id res chain seq x y z
N MET A 1 42.90 -23.95 8.94
CA MET A 1 41.77 -23.78 8.01
C MET A 1 40.61 -23.23 8.80
N ALA A 2 40.40 -21.91 8.77
CA ALA A 2 39.33 -21.27 9.53
C ALA A 2 38.07 -21.23 8.65
N ASN A 3 36.96 -21.78 9.15
CA ASN A 3 35.67 -21.74 8.46
C ASN A 3 35.23 -20.28 8.26
N PRO A 4 34.82 -19.87 7.05
CA PRO A 4 34.30 -18.53 6.83
C PRO A 4 32.96 -18.38 7.57
N THR A 5 32.90 -17.41 8.48
CA THR A 5 31.65 -16.97 9.14
C THR A 5 30.62 -16.52 8.11
N PHE A 6 29.36 -16.90 8.29
CA PHE A 6 28.22 -16.55 7.41
C PHE A 6 28.15 -15.06 7.03
N LEU A 7 28.56 -14.18 7.95
CA LEU A 7 28.64 -12.73 7.77
C LEU A 7 29.78 -12.29 6.81
N GLY A 8 30.93 -12.98 6.84
CA GLY A 8 32.02 -12.77 5.89
C GLY A 8 31.70 -13.31 4.51
N MET A 9 30.88 -14.37 4.43
CA MET A 9 30.36 -14.89 3.18
C MET A 9 29.35 -13.93 2.55
N LEU A 10 28.43 -13.36 3.34
CA LEU A 10 27.51 -12.29 2.90
C LEU A 10 28.25 -11.02 2.44
N ALA A 11 29.25 -10.55 3.20
CA ALA A 11 30.01 -9.35 2.85
C ALA A 11 30.81 -9.53 1.54
N GLY A 12 31.48 -10.68 1.35
CA GLY A 12 32.16 -11.02 0.09
C GLY A 12 31.21 -11.23 -1.09
N PHE A 13 29.95 -11.59 -0.82
CA PHE A 13 28.91 -11.78 -1.85
C PHE A 13 28.34 -10.47 -2.38
N PHE A 14 28.24 -9.44 -1.53
CA PHE A 14 27.79 -8.09 -1.92
C PHE A 14 28.89 -7.23 -2.56
N THR A 15 30.18 -7.57 -2.41
CA THR A 15 31.29 -6.85 -3.06
C THR A 15 31.55 -7.31 -4.50
N ASN A 16 31.02 -8.46 -4.91
CA ASN A 16 31.16 -8.93 -6.28
C ASN A 16 30.11 -8.25 -7.20
N ALA A 17 30.58 -7.33 -8.05
CA ALA A 17 29.77 -6.67 -9.08
C ALA A 17 29.06 -7.65 -10.06
N ARG A 18 29.43 -8.94 -10.01
CA ARG A 18 28.87 -10.03 -10.83
C ARG A 18 27.58 -10.62 -10.26
N THR A 19 27.41 -10.66 -8.93
CA THR A 19 26.31 -11.36 -8.22
C THR A 19 25.27 -10.43 -7.63
N THR A 20 25.64 -9.20 -7.30
CA THR A 20 24.75 -8.20 -6.67
C THR A 20 23.40 -7.96 -7.37
N PRO A 21 23.31 -7.75 -8.69
CA PRO A 21 22.02 -7.49 -9.32
C PRO A 21 21.09 -8.71 -9.32
N VAL A 22 21.62 -9.92 -9.54
CA VAL A 22 20.83 -11.16 -9.54
C VAL A 22 20.25 -11.43 -8.16
N VAL A 23 21.04 -11.21 -7.11
CA VAL A 23 20.61 -11.38 -5.71
C VAL A 23 19.53 -10.38 -5.35
N LEU A 24 19.68 -9.13 -5.79
CA LEU A 24 18.68 -8.09 -5.53
C LEU A 24 17.35 -8.39 -6.25
N ILE A 25 17.41 -8.91 -7.49
CA ILE A 25 16.21 -9.35 -8.23
C ILE A 25 15.51 -10.49 -7.48
N ILE A 26 16.26 -11.49 -6.98
CA ILE A 26 15.68 -12.60 -6.20
C ILE A 26 15.06 -12.06 -4.91
N LEU A 27 15.78 -11.23 -4.16
CA LEU A 27 15.30 -10.64 -2.90
C LEU A 27 14.01 -9.83 -3.10
N LEU A 28 14.02 -8.89 -4.05
CA LEU A 28 12.84 -8.07 -4.36
C LEU A 28 11.69 -8.92 -4.89
N SER A 29 11.98 -9.97 -5.65
CA SER A 29 10.96 -10.90 -6.12
C SER A 29 10.32 -11.69 -4.98
N VAL A 30 11.09 -12.08 -3.96
CA VAL A 30 10.57 -12.76 -2.77
C VAL A 30 9.72 -11.81 -1.93
N ILE A 31 10.17 -10.56 -1.76
CA ILE A 31 9.40 -9.52 -1.05
C ILE A 31 8.08 -9.27 -1.78
N SER A 32 8.13 -9.00 -3.09
CA SER A 32 6.94 -8.82 -3.94
C SER A 32 5.99 -9.99 -3.82
N PHE A 33 6.50 -11.22 -3.96
CA PHE A 33 5.70 -12.43 -3.81
C PHE A 33 5.01 -12.50 -2.46
N TYR A 34 5.75 -12.29 -1.36
CA TYR A 34 5.19 -12.35 -0.01
C TYR A 34 4.11 -11.29 0.22
N THR A 35 4.36 -10.03 -0.17
CA THR A 35 3.41 -8.93 0.02
C THR A 35 2.15 -9.12 -0.81
N SER A 36 2.29 -9.59 -2.06
CA SER A 36 1.16 -9.85 -2.95
C SER A 36 0.38 -11.10 -2.53
N TYR A 37 1.06 -12.12 -2.01
CA TYR A 37 0.43 -13.31 -1.46
C TYR A 37 -0.38 -13.03 -0.20
N ASP A 38 0.20 -12.37 0.82
CA ASP A 38 -0.53 -12.02 2.04
C ASP A 38 -1.72 -11.12 1.72
N GLY A 39 -1.52 -10.14 0.83
CA GLY A 39 -2.59 -9.28 0.35
C GLY A 39 -3.71 -10.01 -0.39
N LEU A 40 -3.37 -10.99 -1.25
CA LEU A 40 -4.36 -11.80 -1.97
C LEU A 40 -5.12 -12.75 -1.02
N VAL A 41 -4.46 -13.35 -0.05
CA VAL A 41 -5.12 -14.23 0.95
C VAL A 41 -6.15 -13.43 1.74
N ARG A 42 -5.79 -12.20 2.17
CA ARG A 42 -6.74 -11.27 2.82
C ARG A 42 -7.85 -10.80 1.90
N PHE A 43 -7.59 -10.71 0.60
CA PHE A 43 -8.64 -10.40 -0.38
C PHE A 43 -9.67 -11.53 -0.49
N SER A 44 -9.22 -12.79 -0.45
CA SER A 44 -10.10 -13.94 -0.63
C SER A 44 -10.86 -14.37 0.62
N PHE A 45 -10.33 -14.11 1.82
CA PHE A 45 -10.93 -14.58 3.08
C PHE A 45 -11.08 -13.45 4.10
N ALA A 46 -12.33 -13.16 4.50
CA ALA A 46 -12.65 -12.18 5.54
C ALA A 46 -12.04 -12.52 6.91
N THR A 47 -11.87 -13.83 7.18
CA THR A 47 -11.20 -14.40 8.34
C THR A 47 -10.18 -15.41 7.81
N PRO A 48 -8.87 -15.09 7.82
CA PRO A 48 -7.85 -16.00 7.27
C PRO A 48 -7.74 -17.33 8.02
N GLU A 49 -8.32 -17.41 9.23
CA GLU A 49 -8.35 -18.59 10.08
C GLU A 49 -9.40 -19.62 9.65
N ASP A 50 -10.46 -19.19 8.94
CA ASP A 50 -11.52 -20.08 8.43
C ASP A 50 -11.19 -20.64 7.03
N ALA A 51 -10.06 -20.25 6.46
CA ALA A 51 -9.66 -20.64 5.11
C ALA A 51 -9.11 -22.08 5.09
N SER A 52 -9.65 -22.91 4.18
CA SER A 52 -9.09 -24.23 3.90
C SER A 52 -7.64 -24.10 3.42
N TRP A 53 -6.73 -24.90 3.98
CA TRP A 53 -5.31 -24.92 3.56
C TRP A 53 -5.12 -25.10 2.06
N ILE A 54 -6.02 -25.83 1.38
CA ILE A 54 -6.00 -26.04 -0.07
C ILE A 54 -6.16 -24.70 -0.80
N SER A 55 -7.11 -23.89 -0.34
CA SER A 55 -7.38 -22.60 -0.97
C SER A 55 -6.24 -21.60 -0.80
N ILE A 56 -5.57 -21.61 0.36
CA ILE A 56 -4.36 -20.83 0.63
C ILE A 56 -3.23 -21.23 -0.33
N VAL A 57 -3.00 -22.52 -0.53
CA VAL A 57 -1.97 -23.04 -1.46
C VAL A 57 -2.28 -22.65 -2.91
N VAL A 58 -3.55 -22.76 -3.34
CA VAL A 58 -3.97 -22.38 -4.69
C VAL A 58 -3.73 -20.89 -4.93
N LEU A 59 -4.08 -20.01 -3.98
CA LEU A 59 -3.81 -18.58 -4.09
C LEU A 59 -2.30 -18.29 -4.15
N GLY A 60 -1.50 -18.98 -3.33
CA GLY A 60 -0.04 -18.90 -3.40
C GLY A 60 0.52 -19.27 -4.76
N LEU A 61 -0.02 -20.32 -5.39
CA LEU A 61 0.36 -20.74 -6.74
C LEU A 61 -0.02 -19.69 -7.79
N VAL A 62 -1.18 -19.03 -7.66
CA VAL A 62 -1.58 -17.93 -8.55
C VAL A 62 -0.60 -16.77 -8.47
N VAL A 63 -0.26 -16.30 -7.26
CA VAL A 63 0.73 -15.22 -7.09
C VAL A 63 2.10 -15.64 -7.61
N PHE A 64 2.49 -16.89 -7.41
CA PHE A 64 3.75 -17.42 -7.92
C PHE A 64 3.81 -17.37 -9.44
N CYS A 65 2.73 -17.76 -10.13
CA CYS A 65 2.64 -17.67 -11.59
C CYS A 65 2.75 -16.20 -12.07
N ILE A 66 2.07 -15.26 -11.41
CA ILE A 66 2.17 -13.82 -11.74
C ILE A 66 3.62 -13.34 -11.57
N GLN A 67 4.27 -13.70 -10.46
CA GLN A 67 5.66 -13.32 -10.19
C GLN A 67 6.63 -13.93 -11.21
N LEU A 68 6.41 -15.18 -11.63
CA LEU A 68 7.21 -15.84 -12.66
C LEU A 68 7.07 -15.10 -14.00
N VAL A 69 5.86 -14.69 -14.38
CA VAL A 69 5.62 -13.91 -15.60
C VAL A 69 6.29 -12.52 -15.51
N LEU A 70 6.27 -11.87 -14.35
CA LEU A 70 6.98 -10.60 -14.10
C LEU A 70 8.49 -10.75 -14.32
N VAL A 71 9.12 -11.74 -13.68
CA VAL A 71 10.57 -11.98 -13.82
C VAL A 71 10.92 -12.45 -15.23
N TYR A 72 10.07 -13.25 -15.87
CA TYR A 72 10.28 -13.72 -17.23
C TYR A 72 10.22 -12.58 -18.26
N SER A 73 9.21 -11.71 -18.17
CA SER A 73 9.07 -10.54 -19.04
C SER A 73 10.22 -9.56 -18.83
N LEU A 74 10.64 -9.34 -17.57
CA LEU A 74 11.84 -8.58 -17.21
C LEU A 74 13.09 -9.17 -17.89
N ARG A 75 13.32 -10.48 -17.76
CA ARG A 75 14.48 -11.16 -18.36
C ARG A 75 14.48 -11.02 -19.90
N LYS A 76 13.32 -11.16 -20.55
CA LYS A 76 13.20 -10.97 -22.00
C LYS A 76 13.47 -9.52 -22.43
N MET A 77 13.01 -8.53 -21.67
CA MET A 77 13.32 -7.11 -21.92
C MET A 77 14.80 -6.77 -21.65
N ALA A 78 15.38 -7.35 -20.61
CA ALA A 78 16.75 -7.16 -20.16
C ALA A 78 17.75 -7.70 -21.20
N LEU A 79 17.51 -8.89 -21.76
CA LEU A 79 18.38 -9.52 -22.76
C LEU A 79 18.18 -8.94 -24.17
N SER A 80 16.98 -8.54 -24.55
CA SER A 80 16.72 -8.05 -25.91
C SER A 80 17.31 -6.65 -26.17
N ARG A 81 17.95 -6.46 -27.33
CA ARG A 81 18.43 -5.15 -27.81
C ARG A 81 17.39 -4.40 -28.63
N ARG A 82 16.50 -5.12 -29.33
CA ARG A 82 15.47 -4.52 -30.19
C ARG A 82 14.46 -3.75 -29.35
N LEU A 83 14.39 -2.44 -29.58
CA LEU A 83 13.41 -1.56 -28.91
C LEU A 83 11.97 -2.04 -29.13
N LEU A 84 11.67 -2.60 -30.30
CA LEU A 84 10.36 -3.19 -30.60
C LEU A 84 10.00 -4.37 -29.71
N VAL A 85 10.96 -5.21 -29.35
CA VAL A 85 10.72 -6.34 -28.45
C VAL A 85 10.50 -5.84 -27.03
N LYS A 86 11.28 -4.85 -26.58
CA LYS A 86 11.06 -4.18 -25.30
C LYS A 86 9.67 -3.55 -25.23
N PHE A 87 9.27 -2.84 -26.28
CA PHE A 87 7.95 -2.21 -26.37
C PHE A 87 6.81 -3.24 -26.39
N ARG A 88 7.02 -4.43 -26.95
CA ARG A 88 6.00 -5.50 -26.92
C ARG A 88 5.84 -6.14 -25.54
N TRP A 89 6.92 -6.30 -24.78
CA TRP A 89 6.89 -6.92 -23.44
C TRP A 89 6.58 -5.93 -22.31
N LEU A 90 6.80 -4.64 -22.52
CA LEU A 90 6.53 -3.59 -21.54
C LEU A 90 5.05 -3.53 -21.11
N PRO A 91 4.04 -3.56 -21.99
CA PRO A 91 2.64 -3.57 -21.59
C PRO A 91 2.27 -4.78 -20.72
N LEU A 92 2.81 -5.96 -21.04
CA LEU A 92 2.59 -7.16 -20.24
C LEU A 92 3.21 -7.02 -18.84
N TYR A 93 4.43 -6.47 -18.77
CA TYR A 93 5.09 -6.20 -17.49
C TYR A 93 4.29 -5.20 -16.65
N VAL A 94 3.88 -4.08 -17.24
CA VAL A 94 3.08 -3.04 -16.55
C VAL A 94 1.75 -3.61 -16.08
N LEU A 95 1.07 -4.42 -16.89
CA LEU A 95 -0.18 -5.08 -16.49
C LEU A 95 0.03 -5.99 -15.27
N MET A 96 1.06 -6.85 -15.30
CA MET A 96 1.35 -7.75 -14.18
C MET A 96 1.81 -7.01 -12.93
N MET A 97 2.55 -5.91 -13.10
CA MET A 97 2.94 -5.00 -12.03
C MET A 97 1.71 -4.38 -11.38
N CYS A 98 0.77 -3.84 -12.16
CA CYS A 98 -0.47 -3.27 -11.61
C CYS A 98 -1.27 -4.29 -10.79
N ILE A 99 -1.32 -5.56 -11.25
CA ILE A 99 -1.99 -6.65 -10.52
C ILE A 99 -1.23 -6.99 -9.21
N SER A 100 0.11 -7.04 -9.26
CA SER A 100 0.94 -7.27 -8.08
C SER A 100 0.76 -6.15 -7.04
N VAL A 101 0.84 -4.90 -7.49
CA VAL A 101 0.62 -3.70 -6.65
C VAL A 101 -0.77 -3.72 -6.02
N PHE A 102 -1.81 -4.08 -6.80
CA PHE A 102 -3.18 -4.23 -6.30
C PHE A 102 -3.25 -5.20 -5.12
N PHE A 103 -2.64 -6.37 -5.23
CA PHE A 103 -2.66 -7.34 -4.13
C PHE A 103 -1.79 -6.88 -2.96
N SER A 104 -0.58 -6.35 -3.22
CA SER A 104 0.32 -5.84 -2.18
C SER A 104 -0.28 -4.69 -1.35
N TYR A 105 -1.24 -3.93 -1.91
CA TYR A 105 -1.96 -2.88 -1.19
C TYR A 105 -2.57 -3.39 0.10
N GLY A 106 -3.20 -4.58 0.09
CA GLY A 106 -3.83 -5.16 1.27
C GLY A 106 -2.85 -5.40 2.42
N PHE A 107 -1.62 -5.82 2.11
CA PHE A 107 -0.54 -5.99 3.08
C PHE A 107 -0.08 -4.65 3.67
N TYR A 108 0.30 -3.69 2.81
CA TYR A 108 0.84 -2.40 3.27
C TYR A 108 -0.21 -1.53 3.96
N TYR A 109 -1.47 -1.60 3.52
CA TYR A 109 -2.57 -0.87 4.13
C TYR A 109 -2.78 -1.32 5.58
N LYS A 110 -2.70 -2.63 5.85
CA LYS A 110 -2.76 -3.15 7.22
C LYS A 110 -1.55 -2.67 8.03
N LEU A 111 -0.34 -2.82 7.49
CA LEU A 111 0.90 -2.45 8.20
C LEU A 111 0.90 -0.97 8.61
N LEU A 112 0.44 -0.07 7.75
CA LEU A 112 0.45 1.38 8.00
C LEU A 112 -0.74 1.87 8.82
N ARG A 113 -1.93 1.25 8.66
CA ARG A 113 -3.15 1.71 9.32
C ARG A 113 -3.41 1.06 10.68
N ALA A 114 -2.86 -0.14 10.92
CA ALA A 114 -3.08 -0.88 12.16
C ALA A 114 -2.53 -0.15 13.40
N GLU A 115 -1.52 0.72 13.25
CA GLU A 115 -0.82 1.27 14.43
C GLU A 115 -1.19 2.73 14.76
N GLY A 116 -1.28 3.63 13.77
CA GLY A 116 -1.44 5.07 14.06
C GLY A 116 -2.88 5.58 14.15
N TYR A 117 -3.68 5.33 13.11
CA TYR A 117 -4.98 5.99 12.93
C TYR A 117 -6.15 5.26 13.62
N ALA A 118 -6.02 3.95 13.77
CA ALA A 118 -7.00 3.12 14.48
C ALA A 118 -7.01 3.47 15.97
N GLN A 119 -5.83 3.64 16.57
CA GLN A 119 -5.69 3.89 18.00
C GLN A 119 -6.19 5.30 18.39
N GLU A 120 -5.91 6.32 17.56
CA GLU A 120 -6.36 7.69 17.84
C GLU A 120 -7.89 7.84 17.74
N ASN A 121 -8.53 7.30 16.70
CA ASN A 121 -10.00 7.35 16.60
C ASN A 121 -10.69 6.48 17.64
N PHE A 122 -10.13 5.30 17.92
CA PHE A 122 -10.68 4.40 18.92
C PHE A 122 -10.62 5.02 20.32
N THR A 123 -9.50 5.65 20.69
CA THR A 123 -9.37 6.37 21.96
C THR A 123 -10.29 7.59 22.04
N ALA A 124 -10.44 8.35 20.94
CA ALA A 124 -11.38 9.46 20.88
C ALA A 124 -12.84 9.00 21.08
N GLN A 125 -13.25 7.91 20.44
CA GLN A 125 -14.58 7.33 20.59
C GLN A 125 -14.83 6.84 22.03
N LEU A 126 -13.86 6.16 22.65
CA LEU A 126 -13.97 5.74 24.06
C LEU A 126 -14.05 6.93 25.02
N ASN A 127 -13.29 8.00 24.76
CA ASN A 127 -13.37 9.21 25.58
C ASN A 127 -14.74 9.88 25.48
N ASN A 128 -15.34 9.96 24.28
CA ASN A 128 -16.68 10.50 24.11
C ASN A 128 -17.74 9.72 24.93
N VAL A 129 -17.61 8.40 25.01
CA VAL A 129 -18.50 7.54 25.82
C VAL A 129 -18.30 7.79 27.29
N ARG A 130 -17.03 7.89 27.73
CA ARG A 130 -16.68 8.19 29.11
C ARG A 130 -17.25 9.54 29.54
N ASP A 131 -17.08 10.56 28.71
CA ASP A 131 -17.56 11.92 28.97
C ASP A 131 -19.09 11.95 28.99
N GLY A 132 -19.75 11.31 28.01
CA GLY A 132 -21.21 11.18 27.98
C GLY A 132 -21.79 10.46 29.20
N ALA A 133 -21.12 9.39 29.67
CA ALA A 133 -21.50 8.68 30.88
C ALA A 133 -21.34 9.55 32.14
N GLN A 134 -20.25 10.32 32.22
CA GLN A 134 -20.02 11.25 33.32
C GLN A 134 -21.08 12.37 33.35
N ASP A 135 -21.42 12.93 32.20
CA ASP A 135 -22.47 13.94 32.07
C ASP A 135 -23.86 13.39 32.46
N TYR A 136 -24.15 12.14 32.08
CA TYR A 136 -25.37 11.45 32.51
C TYR A 136 -25.42 11.29 34.04
N LEU A 137 -24.32 10.85 34.66
CA LEU A 137 -24.23 10.68 36.11
C LEU A 137 -24.51 12.00 36.83
N LEU A 138 -23.84 13.08 36.42
CA LEU A 138 -24.01 14.40 37.03
C LEU A 138 -25.44 14.93 36.89
N SER A 139 -26.07 14.69 35.73
CA SER A 139 -27.46 15.07 35.47
C SER A 139 -28.43 14.27 36.33
N PHE A 140 -28.20 12.97 36.50
CA PHE A 140 -29.01 12.12 37.36
C PHE A 140 -28.85 12.47 38.85
N GLU A 141 -27.64 12.78 39.30
CA GLU A 141 -27.38 13.27 40.66
C GLU A 141 -28.13 14.58 40.96
N ALA A 142 -28.37 15.43 39.95
CA ALA A 142 -29.22 16.60 40.11
C ALA A 142 -30.69 16.24 40.37
N VAL A 143 -31.23 15.21 39.70
CA VAL A 143 -32.58 14.67 39.95
C VAL A 143 -32.68 14.10 41.36
N GLU A 144 -31.69 13.33 41.79
CA GLU A 144 -31.63 12.76 43.14
C GLU A 144 -31.60 13.85 44.21
N ARG A 145 -30.71 14.85 44.06
CA ARG A 145 -30.64 16.01 44.97
C ARG A 145 -31.94 16.79 45.01
N GLY A 146 -32.58 17.04 43.87
CA GLY A 146 -33.87 17.70 43.78
C GLY A 146 -34.96 16.96 44.56
N SER A 147 -35.02 15.63 44.42
CA SER A 147 -35.97 14.79 45.16
C SER A 147 -35.75 14.84 46.68
N LYS A 148 -34.49 14.76 47.13
CA LYS A 148 -34.10 14.85 48.54
C LYS A 148 -34.42 16.23 49.12
N GLN A 149 -34.18 17.30 48.37
CA GLN A 149 -34.49 18.66 48.78
C GLN A 149 -36.01 18.87 48.94
N LEU A 150 -36.82 18.37 48.00
CA LEU A 150 -38.28 18.43 48.10
C LEU A 150 -38.81 17.65 49.31
N LYS A 151 -38.28 16.44 49.55
CA LYS A 151 -38.59 15.65 50.75
C LYS A 151 -38.30 16.44 52.02
N LEU A 152 -37.06 16.90 52.21
CA LEU A 152 -36.63 17.59 53.42
C LEU A 152 -37.40 18.89 53.68
N TYR A 153 -37.67 19.66 52.62
CA TYR A 153 -38.45 20.90 52.74
C TYR A 153 -39.90 20.61 53.10
N SER A 154 -40.52 19.62 52.45
CA SER A 154 -41.91 19.25 52.71
C SER A 154 -42.13 18.71 54.12
N GLU A 155 -41.23 17.84 54.60
CA GLU A 155 -41.25 17.36 55.99
C GLU A 155 -41.11 18.50 57.00
N ARG A 156 -40.27 19.50 56.70
CA ARG A 156 -40.13 20.70 57.55
C ARG A 156 -41.44 21.50 57.59
N ARG A 157 -42.06 21.76 56.44
CA ARG A 157 -43.34 22.49 56.35
C ARG A 157 -44.49 21.75 57.03
N ALA A 158 -44.51 20.42 56.93
CA ALA A 158 -45.49 19.59 57.64
C ALA A 158 -45.37 19.74 59.16
N ARG A 159 -44.14 19.71 59.70
CA ARG A 159 -43.87 19.96 61.12
C ARG A 159 -44.21 21.39 61.55
N GLU A 160 -43.93 22.38 60.71
CA GLU A 160 -44.30 23.78 60.98
C GLU A 160 -45.83 23.96 61.06
N GLU A 161 -46.58 23.40 60.13
CA GLU A 161 -48.06 23.43 60.15
C GLU A 161 -48.63 22.71 61.39
N GLU A 162 -47.99 21.61 61.81
CA GLU A 162 -48.41 20.85 62.98
C GLU A 162 -48.19 21.62 64.29
N ASN A 163 -47.04 22.27 64.44
CA ASN A 163 -46.64 22.92 65.69
C ASN A 163 -47.12 24.37 65.81
N PHE A 164 -47.14 25.11 64.70
CA PHE A 164 -47.35 26.56 64.70
C PHE A 164 -48.49 27.02 63.77
N GLY A 165 -48.89 26.19 62.80
CA GLY A 165 -49.84 26.61 61.76
C GLY A 165 -49.24 27.63 60.78
N GLY A 166 -50.07 28.17 59.90
CA GLY A 166 -49.74 29.26 58.98
C GLY A 166 -48.77 28.92 57.85
N SER A 167 -48.51 27.64 57.56
CA SER A 167 -47.51 27.22 56.55
C SER A 167 -47.86 27.60 55.11
N CYS A 168 -49.08 28.10 54.87
CA CYS A 168 -49.63 28.45 53.57
C CYS A 168 -49.87 29.97 53.41
N GLY A 169 -49.35 30.80 54.32
CA GLY A 169 -49.37 32.26 54.23
C GLY A 169 -50.62 32.95 54.83
N ASP A 170 -51.58 32.18 55.31
CA ASP A 170 -52.72 32.63 56.09
C ASP A 170 -52.49 32.42 57.58
N GLY A 171 -53.17 33.17 58.45
CA GLY A 171 -53.07 33.02 59.91
C GLY A 171 -53.71 31.75 60.47
N SER A 172 -53.57 30.59 59.81
CA SER A 172 -54.12 29.33 60.31
C SER A 172 -53.46 28.94 61.63
N VAL A 173 -54.28 28.52 62.60
CA VAL A 173 -53.81 28.07 63.92
C VAL A 173 -53.41 26.60 63.89
N PRO A 174 -52.48 26.17 64.77
CA PRO A 174 -52.08 24.77 64.84
C PRO A 174 -53.27 23.88 65.24
N GLY A 175 -53.45 22.74 64.57
CA GLY A 175 -54.58 21.85 64.82
C GLY A 175 -54.75 20.70 63.82
N LYS A 176 -55.76 19.86 64.05
CA LYS A 176 -56.16 18.78 63.11
C LYS A 176 -57.08 19.35 62.03
N GLY A 177 -56.50 20.06 61.05
CA GLY A 177 -57.22 20.68 59.94
C GLY A 177 -56.85 20.13 58.56
N PRO A 178 -57.62 20.45 57.51
CA PRO A 178 -57.34 20.02 56.13
C PRO A 178 -55.95 20.40 55.62
N ARG A 179 -55.40 21.56 56.03
CA ARG A 179 -54.04 22.02 55.67
C ARG A 179 -52.96 21.12 56.25
N ARG A 180 -53.07 20.74 57.53
CA ARG A 180 -52.16 19.77 58.16
C ARG A 180 -52.20 18.42 57.45
N THR A 181 -53.39 17.91 57.16
CA THR A 181 -53.55 16.65 56.41
C THR A 181 -52.91 16.75 55.03
N PHE A 182 -53.08 17.87 54.33
CA PHE A 182 -52.45 18.12 53.05
C PHE A 182 -50.92 18.16 53.13
N ARG A 183 -50.33 18.94 54.06
CA ARG A 183 -48.87 19.02 54.25
C ARG A 183 -48.26 17.68 54.66
N ASN A 184 -48.94 16.92 55.52
CA ASN A 184 -48.52 15.56 55.88
C ASN A 184 -48.57 14.61 54.67
N ASN A 185 -49.64 14.65 53.87
CA ASN A 185 -49.72 13.88 52.63
C ASN A 185 -48.63 14.29 51.64
N GLU A 186 -48.36 15.59 51.51
CA GLU A 186 -47.31 16.13 50.65
C GLU A 186 -45.91 15.66 51.09
N ALA A 187 -45.63 15.65 52.39
CA ALA A 187 -44.38 15.11 52.94
C ALA A 187 -44.25 13.61 52.66
N LEU A 188 -45.32 12.83 52.85
CA LEU A 188 -45.34 11.40 52.53
C LEU A 188 -45.09 11.14 51.03
N VAL A 189 -45.72 11.92 50.15
CA VAL A 189 -45.58 11.77 48.70
C VAL A 189 -44.17 12.11 48.24
N PHE A 190 -43.59 13.24 48.68
CA PHE A 190 -42.21 13.57 48.30
C PHE A 190 -41.19 12.64 48.96
N SER A 191 -41.47 12.10 50.16
CA SER A 191 -40.66 11.05 50.75
C SER A 191 -40.70 9.76 49.92
N ALA A 192 -41.88 9.35 49.45
CA ALA A 192 -42.04 8.19 48.58
C ALA A 192 -41.29 8.37 47.26
N ILE A 193 -41.41 9.54 46.62
CA ILE A 193 -40.68 9.87 45.39
C ILE A 193 -39.16 9.75 45.59
N ALA A 194 -38.62 10.37 46.65
CA ALA A 194 -37.19 10.29 46.95
C ALA A 194 -36.74 8.83 47.18
N SER A 195 -37.51 8.05 47.93
CA SER A 195 -37.22 6.64 48.21
C SER A 195 -37.36 5.74 46.97
N SER A 196 -38.16 6.13 45.97
CA SER A 196 -38.24 5.39 44.69
C SER A 196 -37.14 5.77 43.70
N ILE A 197 -36.64 7.02 43.75
CA ILE A 197 -35.55 7.49 42.86
C ILE A 197 -34.19 7.00 43.34
N GLU A 198 -33.96 6.89 44.64
CA GLU A 198 -32.69 6.42 45.23
C GLU A 198 -32.18 5.07 44.67
N PRO A 199 -32.97 3.98 44.58
CA PRO A 199 -32.50 2.73 43.99
C PRO A 199 -32.22 2.84 42.49
N LEU A 200 -32.92 3.72 41.77
CA LEU A 200 -32.65 3.97 40.35
C LEU A 200 -31.30 4.69 40.18
N GLY A 201 -30.98 5.66 41.05
CA GLY A 201 -29.68 6.34 41.04
C GLY A 201 -28.52 5.41 41.39
N ALA A 202 -28.72 4.50 42.35
CA ALA A 202 -27.74 3.47 42.66
C ALA A 202 -27.47 2.56 41.45
N LYS A 203 -28.51 2.16 40.71
CA LYS A 203 -28.37 1.37 39.48
C LYS A 203 -27.59 2.15 38.41
N VAL A 204 -28.00 3.38 38.08
CA VAL A 204 -27.32 4.21 37.08
C VAL A 204 -25.83 4.39 37.40
N LYS A 205 -25.51 4.64 38.68
CA LYS A 205 -24.13 4.76 39.14
C LYS A 205 -23.34 3.46 38.96
N GLN A 206 -23.97 2.31 39.23
CA GLN A 206 -23.36 1.00 39.01
C GLN A 206 -23.08 0.75 37.53
N ASP A 207 -24.07 1.00 36.66
CA ASP A 207 -23.96 0.80 35.21
C ASP A 207 -22.84 1.67 34.62
N ILE A 208 -22.74 2.93 35.04
CA ILE A 208 -21.68 3.87 34.62
C ILE A 208 -20.31 3.44 35.14
N THR A 209 -20.23 2.94 36.38
CA THR A 209 -18.96 2.43 36.94
C THR A 209 -18.50 1.18 36.19
N GLN A 210 -19.42 0.29 35.83
CA GLN A 210 -19.13 -0.89 35.01
C GLN A 210 -18.62 -0.48 33.63
N LEU A 211 -19.29 0.48 32.98
CA LEU A 211 -18.85 1.04 31.70
C LEU A 211 -17.42 1.61 31.78
N GLN A 212 -17.13 2.43 32.80
CA GLN A 212 -15.79 2.98 33.03
C GLN A 212 -14.74 1.88 33.25
N THR A 213 -15.10 0.84 34.01
CA THR A 213 -14.21 -0.31 34.28
C THR A 213 -13.87 -1.09 33.01
N ILE A 214 -14.84 -1.26 32.11
CA ILE A 214 -14.62 -1.92 30.81
C ILE A 214 -13.69 -1.08 29.93
N ILE A 215 -13.90 0.23 29.89
CA ILE A 215 -13.07 1.16 29.12
C ILE A 215 -11.63 1.20 29.65
N GLU A 216 -11.44 1.24 30.97
CA GLU A 216 -10.11 1.33 31.61
C GLU A 216 -9.30 0.03 31.51
N ASN A 217 -9.97 -1.13 31.53
CA ASN A 217 -9.31 -2.44 31.44
C ASN A 217 -9.11 -2.94 30.00
N TYR A 218 -9.62 -2.21 29.00
CA TYR A 218 -9.49 -2.62 27.62
C TYR A 218 -8.01 -2.66 27.20
N ARG A 219 -7.61 -3.80 26.62
CA ARG A 219 -6.29 -3.97 26.02
C ARG A 219 -6.42 -4.27 24.52
N PRO A 220 -5.88 -3.40 23.65
CA PRO A 220 -6.05 -3.52 22.19
C PRO A 220 -5.44 -4.81 21.62
N ASP A 221 -4.46 -5.41 22.30
CA ASP A 221 -3.69 -6.55 21.79
C ASP A 221 -4.36 -7.91 22.01
N THR A 222 -5.43 -7.98 22.83
CA THR A 222 -5.97 -9.27 23.33
C THR A 222 -7.48 -9.43 23.21
N GLN A 223 -8.23 -8.37 22.91
CA GLN A 223 -9.71 -8.40 22.94
C GLN A 223 -10.32 -7.98 21.59
N ASP A 224 -11.36 -8.69 21.18
CA ASP A 224 -12.15 -8.39 19.98
C ASP A 224 -12.90 -7.06 20.15
N VAL A 225 -12.79 -6.19 19.14
CA VAL A 225 -13.44 -4.86 19.11
C VAL A 225 -14.96 -5.00 18.99
N ALA A 226 -15.45 -6.04 18.32
CA ALA A 226 -16.89 -6.25 18.11
C ALA A 226 -17.60 -6.67 19.40
N SER A 227 -16.98 -7.54 20.21
CA SER A 227 -17.53 -7.93 21.52
C SER A 227 -17.54 -6.73 22.48
N LEU A 228 -16.47 -5.93 22.50
CA LEU A 228 -16.42 -4.70 23.29
C LEU A 228 -17.51 -3.71 22.88
N GLN A 229 -17.70 -3.51 21.57
CA GLN A 229 -18.75 -2.63 21.06
C GLN A 229 -20.14 -3.11 21.53
N SER A 230 -20.40 -4.41 21.44
CA SER A 230 -21.66 -4.99 21.90
C SER A 230 -21.87 -4.81 23.41
N GLU A 231 -20.81 -4.96 24.21
CA GLU A 231 -20.87 -4.82 25.66
C GLU A 231 -21.12 -3.36 26.06
N ILE A 232 -20.38 -2.42 25.48
CA ILE A 232 -20.55 -0.97 25.70
C ILE A 232 -21.96 -0.54 25.30
N ASN A 233 -22.42 -0.90 24.09
CA ASN A 233 -23.74 -0.52 23.61
C ASN A 233 -24.86 -1.16 24.43
N GLY A 234 -24.65 -2.37 24.97
CA GLY A 234 -25.56 -2.99 25.92
C GLY A 234 -25.77 -2.13 27.17
N ILE A 235 -24.68 -1.68 27.80
CA ILE A 235 -24.73 -0.84 29.00
C ILE A 235 -25.30 0.56 28.68
N VAL A 236 -24.89 1.17 27.57
CA VAL A 236 -25.43 2.45 27.08
C VAL A 236 -26.95 2.36 26.89
N HIS A 237 -27.44 1.25 26.32
CA HIS A 237 -28.87 0.99 26.19
C HIS A 237 -29.56 0.90 27.55
N GLU A 238 -28.98 0.15 28.51
CA GLU A 238 -29.54 0.06 29.86
C GLU A 238 -29.64 1.43 30.55
N ILE A 239 -28.60 2.26 30.44
CA ILE A 239 -28.62 3.63 30.99
C ILE A 239 -29.68 4.48 30.27
N ASN A 240 -29.79 4.40 28.95
CA ASN A 240 -30.83 5.10 28.20
C ASN A 240 -32.25 4.63 28.56
N THR A 241 -32.45 3.35 28.88
CA THR A 241 -33.77 2.87 29.37
C THR A 241 -34.13 3.47 30.73
N SER A 242 -33.14 3.77 31.57
CA SER A 242 -33.38 4.37 32.89
C SER A 242 -33.99 5.78 32.82
N ARG A 243 -33.74 6.52 31.74
CA ARG A 243 -34.37 7.83 31.46
C ARG A 243 -35.90 7.72 31.38
N ASN A 244 -36.40 6.62 30.82
CA ASN A 244 -37.83 6.35 30.65
C ASN A 244 -38.37 5.44 31.76
N ALA A 245 -37.67 5.31 32.89
CA ALA A 245 -38.12 4.49 33.99
C ALA A 245 -39.51 4.93 34.47
N PRO A 246 -40.45 3.99 34.71
CA PRO A 246 -41.81 4.32 35.16
C PRO A 246 -41.83 5.19 36.41
N VAL A 247 -40.83 5.04 37.29
CA VAL A 247 -40.66 5.83 38.50
C VAL A 247 -40.45 7.32 38.18
N LEU A 248 -39.65 7.68 37.17
CA LEU A 248 -39.40 9.07 36.80
C LEU A 248 -40.63 9.71 36.16
N VAL A 249 -41.33 8.96 35.30
CA VAL A 249 -42.58 9.40 34.65
C VAL A 249 -43.68 9.64 35.68
N GLU A 250 -43.84 8.72 36.62
CA GLU A 250 -44.84 8.87 37.68
C GLU A 250 -44.48 9.99 38.65
N SER A 251 -43.20 10.11 39.03
CA SER A 251 -42.72 11.19 39.89
C SER A 251 -42.92 12.56 39.24
N SER A 252 -42.59 12.72 37.97
CA SER A 252 -42.79 13.98 37.24
C SER A 252 -44.28 14.33 37.15
N ARG A 253 -45.15 13.35 36.86
CA ARG A 253 -46.62 13.53 36.86
C ARG A 253 -47.13 14.02 38.21
N VAL A 254 -46.69 13.41 39.31
CA VAL A 254 -47.11 13.76 40.67
C VAL A 254 -46.59 15.13 41.09
N ILE A 255 -45.33 15.46 40.77
CA ILE A 255 -44.75 16.79 41.04
C ILE A 255 -45.49 17.86 40.25
N ALA A 256 -45.77 17.63 38.96
CA ALA A 256 -46.47 18.57 38.08
C ALA A 256 -47.92 18.87 38.52
N GLN A 257 -48.53 18.01 39.34
CA GLN A 257 -49.83 18.26 39.97
C GLN A 257 -49.74 19.12 41.23
N ARG A 258 -48.54 19.24 41.81
CA ARG A 258 -48.28 19.88 43.11
C ARG A 258 -47.43 21.15 43.00
N VAL A 259 -47.19 21.69 41.81
CA VAL A 259 -46.42 22.92 41.59
C VAL A 259 -47.27 24.01 40.90
N GLY A 260 -46.88 25.27 41.07
CA GLY A 260 -47.46 26.41 40.35
C GLY A 260 -48.91 26.72 40.73
N GLU A 261 -49.69 27.22 39.76
CA GLU A 261 -51.08 27.64 39.97
C GLU A 261 -52.00 26.52 40.46
N LYS A 262 -51.67 25.27 40.13
CA LYS A 262 -52.43 24.10 40.58
C LYS A 262 -52.48 24.02 42.10
N ARG A 263 -51.45 24.53 42.82
CA ARG A 263 -51.39 24.61 44.30
C ARG A 263 -52.50 25.45 44.93
N GLN A 264 -53.11 26.36 44.18
CA GLN A 264 -54.17 27.24 44.68
C GLN A 264 -55.49 26.49 44.93
N ARG A 265 -55.63 25.24 44.45
CA ARG A 265 -56.88 24.47 44.54
C ARG A 265 -56.70 23.04 45.09
N ILE A 266 -55.57 22.73 45.75
CA ILE A 266 -55.24 21.33 46.09
C ILE A 266 -55.84 20.87 47.41
N VAL A 267 -56.06 21.73 48.40
CA VAL A 267 -56.54 21.30 49.73
C VAL A 267 -58.06 21.14 49.70
N PRO A 268 -58.62 19.91 49.70
CA PRO A 268 -60.06 19.73 49.66
C PRO A 268 -60.66 19.91 51.05
N THR A 269 -61.78 20.62 51.13
CA THR A 269 -62.56 20.83 52.36
C THR A 269 -64.05 20.65 52.09
N ALA A 270 -64.85 20.52 53.14
CA ALA A 270 -66.30 20.42 53.03
C ALA A 270 -66.95 21.64 52.33
N ALA A 271 -66.28 22.80 52.31
CA ALA A 271 -66.75 24.04 51.70
C ALA A 271 -66.09 24.37 50.34
N GLY A 272 -65.27 23.47 49.79
CA GLY A 272 -64.52 23.68 48.55
C GLY A 272 -63.00 23.54 48.74
N ASN A 273 -62.20 24.18 47.89
CA ASN A 273 -60.74 24.08 47.93
C ASN A 273 -60.11 25.29 48.60
N ILE A 274 -59.12 25.04 49.46
CA ILE A 274 -58.33 26.09 50.13
C ILE A 274 -56.98 26.26 49.42
N PRO A 275 -56.54 27.49 49.13
CA PRO A 275 -55.23 27.74 48.54
C PRO A 275 -54.11 27.50 49.57
N CYS A 276 -53.08 26.77 49.13
CA CYS A 276 -51.82 26.63 49.86
C CYS A 276 -50.62 26.93 48.94
N PRO A 277 -50.35 28.21 48.65
CA PRO A 277 -49.21 28.61 47.84
C PRO A 277 -47.90 28.30 48.56
N ASP A 278 -46.92 27.79 47.82
CA ASP A 278 -45.56 27.57 48.32
C ASP A 278 -44.57 27.80 47.17
N ASN A 279 -43.94 28.97 47.16
CA ASN A 279 -43.04 29.38 46.10
C ASN A 279 -41.79 28.48 46.05
N THR A 280 -41.32 28.01 47.21
CA THR A 280 -40.12 27.16 47.29
C THR A 280 -40.40 25.76 46.75
N ILE A 281 -41.56 25.15 47.06
CA ILE A 281 -41.94 23.86 46.45
C ILE A 281 -42.14 24.02 44.95
N THR A 282 -42.73 25.13 44.51
CA THR A 282 -42.93 25.41 43.08
C THR A 282 -41.58 25.55 42.37
N LEU A 283 -40.64 26.30 42.94
CA LEU A 283 -39.31 26.50 42.37
C LEU A 283 -38.50 25.19 42.33
N ASN A 284 -38.42 24.48 43.47
CA ASN A 284 -37.66 23.21 43.54
C ASN A 284 -38.33 22.11 42.70
N GLY A 285 -39.66 22.08 42.66
CA GLY A 285 -40.41 21.13 41.85
C GLY A 285 -40.23 21.38 40.35
N ASN A 286 -40.29 22.64 39.92
CA ASN A 286 -40.01 22.99 38.52
C ASN A 286 -38.55 22.71 38.14
N ALA A 287 -37.60 22.98 39.03
CA ALA A 287 -36.19 22.64 38.80
C ALA A 287 -35.98 21.12 38.67
N MET A 288 -36.67 20.32 39.49
CA MET A 288 -36.63 18.87 39.39
C MET A 288 -37.28 18.36 38.11
N LEU A 289 -38.43 18.91 37.70
CA LEU A 289 -39.07 18.58 36.43
C LEU A 289 -38.16 18.88 35.24
N ALA A 290 -37.52 20.05 35.22
CA ALA A 290 -36.55 20.41 34.21
C ALA A 290 -35.32 19.48 34.22
N SER A 291 -34.89 19.01 35.39
CA SER A 291 -33.78 18.06 35.50
C SER A 291 -34.15 16.68 34.94
N ILE A 292 -35.39 16.22 35.13
CA ILE A 292 -35.89 14.96 34.57
C ILE A 292 -36.05 15.07 33.05
N GLU A 293 -36.59 16.18 32.55
CA GLU A 293 -36.82 16.41 31.12
C GLU A 293 -35.50 16.49 30.34
N ASN A 294 -34.49 17.14 30.92
CA ASN A 294 -33.18 17.36 30.31
C ASN A 294 -32.14 16.26 30.65
N LEU A 295 -32.58 15.06 31.08
CA LEU A 295 -31.65 13.94 31.19
C LEU A 295 -31.04 13.64 29.81
N PRO A 296 -29.70 13.63 29.69
CA PRO A 296 -29.02 13.48 28.40
C PRO A 296 -29.27 12.08 27.82
N PHE A 297 -29.12 11.97 26.49
CA PHE A 297 -29.15 10.71 25.77
C PHE A 297 -27.73 10.35 25.36
N MET A 298 -27.31 9.11 25.61
CA MET A 298 -26.01 8.63 25.16
C MET A 298 -26.17 7.93 23.82
N GLU A 299 -25.38 8.35 22.84
CA GLU A 299 -25.39 7.72 21.52
C GLU A 299 -24.66 6.37 21.54
N ASP A 300 -25.15 5.43 20.72
CA ASP A 300 -24.49 4.15 20.52
C ASP A 300 -23.14 4.36 19.83
N VAL A 301 -22.18 3.53 20.21
CA VAL A 301 -20.81 3.62 19.72
C VAL A 301 -20.64 2.69 18.54
N GLN A 302 -20.05 3.22 17.47
CA GLN A 302 -19.50 2.41 16.39
C GLN A 302 -17.98 2.45 16.51
N LEU A 303 -17.43 1.45 17.19
CA LEU A 303 -15.99 1.34 17.34
C LEU A 303 -15.38 1.04 15.98
N PHE A 304 -14.37 1.81 15.59
CA PHE A 304 -13.66 1.54 14.36
C PHE A 304 -12.99 0.17 14.45
N ASN A 305 -13.41 -0.77 13.60
CA ASN A 305 -12.73 -2.05 13.47
C ASN A 305 -11.61 -1.94 12.41
N PRO A 306 -10.33 -1.87 12.80
CA PRO A 306 -9.21 -1.80 11.85
C PRO A 306 -9.07 -3.07 10.99
N TYR A 307 -9.76 -4.15 11.34
CA TYR A 307 -9.74 -5.43 10.64
C TYR A 307 -10.98 -5.66 9.76
N ASP A 308 -11.86 -4.68 9.55
CA ASP A 308 -12.98 -4.84 8.61
C ASP A 308 -12.48 -4.83 7.14
N GLN A 309 -12.17 -6.03 6.65
CA GLN A 309 -11.46 -6.28 5.39
C GLN A 309 -12.26 -5.86 4.14
N ARG A 310 -13.60 -5.72 4.26
CA ARG A 310 -14.46 -5.27 3.14
C ARG A 310 -14.31 -3.77 2.87
N ASN A 311 -14.07 -2.99 3.91
CA ASN A 311 -13.78 -1.57 3.77
C ASN A 311 -12.40 -1.32 3.13
N VAL A 312 -11.43 -2.20 3.38
CA VAL A 312 -10.11 -2.16 2.71
C VAL A 312 -10.27 -2.35 1.20
N LEU A 313 -11.13 -3.28 0.78
CA LEU A 313 -11.39 -3.57 -0.63
C LEU A 313 -12.08 -2.40 -1.35
N ASN A 314 -13.14 -1.84 -0.76
CA ASN A 314 -13.83 -0.69 -1.35
C ASN A 314 -12.88 0.52 -1.49
N ARG A 315 -12.05 0.76 -0.46
CA ARG A 315 -11.01 1.82 -0.50
C ARG A 315 -9.95 1.55 -1.57
N ALA A 316 -9.43 0.32 -1.67
CA ALA A 316 -8.46 -0.05 -2.70
C ALA A 316 -9.02 0.18 -4.11
N MET A 317 -10.27 -0.23 -4.34
CA MET A 317 -10.95 -0.04 -5.62
C MET A 317 -11.19 1.43 -5.94
N ASP A 318 -11.56 2.25 -4.96
CA ASP A 318 -11.80 3.67 -5.18
C ASP A 318 -10.49 4.43 -5.43
N VAL A 319 -9.42 4.12 -4.70
CA VAL A 319 -8.08 4.63 -4.97
C VAL A 319 -7.65 4.27 -6.39
N ILE A 320 -7.82 3.02 -6.81
CA ILE A 320 -7.39 2.57 -8.15
C ILE A 320 -8.24 3.16 -9.27
N ARG A 321 -9.55 3.30 -9.06
CA ARG A 321 -10.45 4.01 -10.00
C ARG A 321 -10.11 5.49 -10.11
N SER A 322 -9.51 6.11 -9.09
CA SER A 322 -9.07 7.50 -9.13
C SER A 322 -7.79 7.71 -9.95
N ILE A 323 -6.95 6.67 -10.14
CA ILE A 323 -5.65 6.78 -10.81
C ILE A 323 -5.76 7.31 -12.26
N PRO A 324 -6.66 6.82 -13.13
CA PRO A 324 -6.80 7.38 -14.49
C PRO A 324 -7.16 8.86 -14.48
N GLY A 325 -7.99 9.30 -13.52
CA GLY A 325 -8.35 10.70 -13.33
C GLY A 325 -7.16 11.55 -12.88
N LEU A 326 -6.35 11.05 -11.94
CA LEU A 326 -5.11 11.68 -11.47
C LEU A 326 -4.08 11.79 -12.59
N ILE A 327 -3.89 10.74 -13.39
CA ILE A 327 -2.97 10.77 -14.54
C ILE A 327 -3.43 11.82 -15.56
N GLY A 328 -4.75 11.87 -15.86
CA GLY A 328 -5.32 12.87 -16.76
C GLY A 328 -5.17 14.31 -16.25
N ALA A 329 -5.31 14.53 -14.94
CA ALA A 329 -5.10 15.84 -14.32
C ALA A 329 -3.62 16.25 -14.28
N TRP A 330 -2.73 15.31 -13.96
CA TRP A 330 -1.28 15.52 -13.99
C TRP A 330 -0.80 15.89 -15.40
N TRP A 331 -1.30 15.19 -16.42
CA TRP A 331 -0.96 15.48 -17.82
C TRP A 331 -1.47 16.85 -18.30
N ARG A 332 -2.53 17.37 -17.68
CA ARG A 332 -3.08 18.71 -17.93
C ARG A 332 -2.47 19.80 -17.07
N GLY A 333 -1.55 19.47 -16.16
CA GLY A 333 -0.94 20.43 -15.23
C GLY A 333 -1.90 20.97 -14.17
N GLU A 334 -2.99 20.25 -13.88
CA GLU A 334 -3.96 20.65 -12.86
C GLU A 334 -3.45 20.29 -11.45
N ASN A 335 -3.89 21.05 -10.43
CA ASN A 335 -3.55 20.76 -9.04
C ASN A 335 -4.16 19.41 -8.62
N LEU A 336 -3.31 18.49 -8.19
CA LEU A 336 -3.68 17.10 -7.84
C LEU A 336 -4.28 16.98 -6.44
N GLN A 337 -4.01 17.93 -5.54
CA GLN A 337 -4.53 17.95 -4.18
C GLN A 337 -6.07 17.82 -4.09
N PRO A 338 -6.86 18.63 -4.82
CA PRO A 338 -8.32 18.50 -4.77
C PRO A 338 -8.79 17.12 -5.23
N LEU A 339 -8.21 16.53 -6.27
CA LEU A 339 -8.61 15.21 -6.76
C LEU A 339 -8.26 14.06 -5.81
N MET A 340 -7.17 14.18 -5.04
CA MET A 340 -6.81 13.24 -3.98
C MET A 340 -7.68 13.40 -2.72
N GLU A 341 -8.32 14.56 -2.54
CA GLU A 341 -9.24 14.86 -1.43
C GLU A 341 -10.72 14.70 -1.81
N GLN A 342 -11.06 14.70 -3.10
CA GLN A 342 -12.44 14.66 -3.64
C GLN A 342 -12.91 13.25 -3.99
N GLY A 343 -12.34 12.21 -3.37
CA GLY A 343 -12.88 10.86 -3.43
C GLY A 343 -13.99 10.69 -2.38
N LYS A 344 -15.25 10.68 -2.82
CA LYS A 344 -16.50 10.32 -2.09
C LYS A 344 -16.27 10.03 -0.58
N ASP A 345 -16.31 11.08 0.25
CA ASP A 345 -16.30 11.08 1.73
C ASP A 345 -15.29 10.20 2.48
N SER A 346 -14.33 9.51 1.85
CA SER A 346 -13.65 8.37 2.52
C SER A 346 -12.20 8.04 2.16
N THR A 347 -11.65 8.58 1.07
CA THR A 347 -10.24 8.35 0.68
C THR A 347 -9.36 9.52 1.12
N ARG A 348 -8.43 9.28 2.05
CA ARG A 348 -7.44 10.27 2.50
C ARG A 348 -6.11 10.10 1.75
N ARG A 349 -5.26 11.14 1.79
CA ARG A 349 -3.91 11.12 1.23
C ARG A 349 -3.08 9.91 1.71
N ASP A 350 -3.31 9.46 2.93
CA ASP A 350 -2.63 8.32 3.55
C ASP A 350 -2.98 6.98 2.88
N ASP A 351 -4.14 6.88 2.22
CA ASP A 351 -4.58 5.68 1.51
C ASP A 351 -3.78 5.44 0.21
N TYR A 352 -2.99 6.43 -0.28
CA TYR A 352 -2.10 6.26 -1.44
C TYR A 352 -0.71 5.71 -1.09
N ILE A 353 -0.29 5.81 0.19
CA ILE A 353 1.04 5.37 0.64
C ILE A 353 1.25 3.86 0.44
N PRO A 354 0.29 2.97 0.79
CA PRO A 354 0.41 1.54 0.54
C PRO A 354 0.62 1.20 -0.94
N LEU A 355 -0.09 1.90 -1.83
CA LEU A 355 0.01 1.71 -3.27
C LEU A 355 1.39 2.13 -3.79
N LEU A 356 1.90 3.27 -3.31
CA LEU A 356 3.23 3.77 -3.68
C LEU A 356 4.35 2.83 -3.22
N LEU A 357 4.25 2.22 -2.04
CA LEU A 357 5.23 1.25 -1.55
C LEU A 357 5.25 -0.01 -2.41
N GLY A 358 4.09 -0.58 -2.74
CA GLY A 358 3.98 -1.71 -3.65
C GLY A 358 4.57 -1.38 -5.04
N ALA A 359 4.20 -0.23 -5.59
CA ALA A 359 4.71 0.23 -6.87
C ALA A 359 6.23 0.49 -6.86
N LEU A 360 6.78 0.98 -5.75
CA LEU A 360 8.21 1.21 -5.60
C LEU A 360 9.01 -0.08 -5.66
N VAL A 361 8.57 -1.14 -4.98
CA VAL A 361 9.25 -2.46 -5.01
C VAL A 361 9.33 -2.98 -6.44
N ASP A 362 8.20 -3.00 -7.16
CA ASP A 362 8.15 -3.49 -8.53
C ASP A 362 8.93 -2.58 -9.49
N PHE A 363 8.88 -1.26 -9.29
CA PHE A 363 9.64 -0.31 -10.11
C PHE A 363 11.16 -0.44 -9.92
N VAL A 364 11.62 -0.67 -8.68
CA VAL A 364 13.03 -0.96 -8.41
C VAL A 364 13.43 -2.28 -9.06
N LEU A 365 12.56 -3.30 -9.03
CA LEU A 365 12.78 -4.57 -9.71
C LEU A 365 12.92 -4.37 -11.24
N LEU A 366 12.11 -3.49 -11.85
CA LEU A 366 12.25 -3.10 -13.25
C LEU A 366 13.62 -2.48 -13.55
N ILE A 367 14.01 -1.46 -12.78
CA ILE A 367 15.28 -0.73 -12.98
C ILE A 367 16.46 -1.69 -12.86
N VAL A 368 16.50 -2.49 -11.80
CA VAL A 368 17.61 -3.39 -11.53
C VAL A 368 17.67 -4.51 -12.57
N GLY A 369 16.51 -5.04 -12.99
CA GLY A 369 16.46 -6.03 -14.08
C GLY A 369 16.96 -5.51 -15.41
N LEU A 370 16.61 -4.27 -15.76
CA LEU A 370 17.11 -3.64 -16.99
C LEU A 370 18.61 -3.33 -16.90
N ALA A 371 19.09 -2.89 -15.74
CA ALA A 371 20.51 -2.65 -15.49
C ALA A 371 21.32 -3.96 -15.58
N ASP A 372 20.83 -5.06 -14.98
CA ASP A 372 21.45 -6.38 -15.10
C ASP A 372 21.49 -6.84 -16.57
N GLY A 373 20.41 -6.65 -17.32
CA GLY A 373 20.38 -6.96 -18.75
C GLY A 373 21.40 -6.19 -19.59
N TYR A 374 21.68 -4.94 -19.22
CA TYR A 374 22.71 -4.14 -19.86
C TYR A 374 24.12 -4.63 -19.50
N ILE A 375 24.36 -4.91 -18.22
CA ILE A 375 25.68 -5.34 -17.73
C ILE A 375 25.99 -6.78 -18.18
N SER A 376 25.02 -7.69 -18.14
CA SER A 376 25.13 -9.08 -18.59
C SER A 376 25.47 -9.17 -20.08
N ARG A 377 24.87 -8.31 -20.91
CA ARG A 377 25.26 -8.17 -22.33
C ARG A 377 26.71 -7.75 -22.53
N ARG A 378 27.24 -6.88 -21.68
CA ARG A 378 28.65 -6.47 -21.73
C ARG A 378 29.60 -7.58 -21.23
N ARG A 379 29.11 -8.50 -20.40
CA ARG A 379 29.90 -9.61 -19.83
C ARG A 379 29.91 -10.89 -20.67
N ASN A 380 28.86 -11.19 -21.44
CA ASN A 380 28.79 -12.35 -22.35
C ASN A 380 29.56 -12.14 -23.66
N TRP A 381 30.50 -11.19 -23.69
CA TRP A 381 31.22 -10.76 -24.89
C TRP A 381 32.28 -11.78 -25.39
N MET A 382 32.55 -12.84 -24.62
CA MET A 382 33.54 -13.91 -24.89
C MET A 382 33.00 -15.32 -24.53
N SER A 383 31.69 -15.53 -24.44
CA SER A 383 31.13 -16.86 -24.11
C SER A 383 30.87 -17.68 -25.37
N ASP A 384 31.09 -19.00 -25.32
CA ASP A 384 30.79 -19.96 -26.41
C ASP A 384 29.33 -19.95 -26.90
N SER A 385 28.42 -19.37 -26.13
CA SER A 385 27.01 -19.17 -26.48
C SER A 385 26.72 -17.77 -27.02
N PHE A 386 27.66 -17.16 -27.75
CA PHE A 386 27.46 -15.84 -28.36
C PHE A 386 26.35 -15.91 -29.42
N GLU A 387 25.35 -15.04 -29.30
CA GLU A 387 24.25 -14.93 -30.26
C GLU A 387 24.04 -13.44 -30.59
N GLY A 388 24.72 -12.99 -31.64
CA GLY A 388 24.63 -11.64 -32.20
C GLY A 388 23.42 -11.46 -33.12
N GLU A 389 23.21 -10.24 -33.61
CA GLU A 389 22.14 -9.94 -34.58
C GLU A 389 22.46 -10.44 -36.00
N TYR A 390 23.76 -10.53 -36.33
CA TYR A 390 24.27 -10.96 -37.63
C TYR A 390 25.14 -12.22 -37.56
N PHE A 391 25.70 -12.55 -36.40
CA PHE A 391 26.59 -13.70 -36.20
C PHE A 391 26.15 -14.56 -35.02
N SER A 392 26.02 -15.86 -35.23
CA SER A 392 25.79 -16.85 -34.16
C SER A 392 27.08 -17.58 -33.78
N ALA A 393 27.05 -18.33 -32.66
CA ALA A 393 28.14 -19.21 -32.26
C ALA A 393 28.44 -20.30 -33.31
N GLU A 394 27.44 -20.73 -34.08
CA GLU A 394 27.62 -21.68 -35.19
C GLU A 394 28.39 -21.03 -36.35
N ASP A 395 28.11 -19.76 -36.65
CA ASP A 395 28.83 -19.01 -37.69
C ASP A 395 30.29 -18.75 -37.29
N ALA A 396 30.54 -18.50 -35.99
CA ALA A 396 31.89 -18.38 -35.45
C ALA A 396 32.71 -19.67 -35.67
N SER A 397 32.10 -20.85 -35.49
CA SER A 397 32.78 -22.13 -35.72
C SER A 397 33.19 -22.35 -37.18
N LYS A 398 32.44 -21.81 -38.13
CA LYS A 398 32.74 -21.90 -39.58
C LYS A 398 33.86 -20.96 -40.00
N LEU A 399 34.02 -19.83 -39.30
CA LEU A 399 35.11 -18.87 -39.54
C LEU A 399 36.48 -19.40 -39.11
N ARG A 400 36.54 -20.55 -38.43
CA ARG A 400 37.76 -21.21 -37.95
C ARG A 400 38.73 -21.65 -39.06
N GLY A 401 38.21 -21.94 -40.27
CA GLY A 401 39.02 -22.43 -41.39
C GLY A 401 39.87 -21.38 -42.10
N ILE A 402 39.65 -20.09 -41.81
CA ILE A 402 40.35 -18.96 -42.45
C ILE A 402 41.54 -18.60 -41.54
N THR A 403 42.71 -19.16 -41.85
CA THR A 403 43.90 -19.27 -41.00
C THR A 403 44.50 -17.94 -40.48
N ASP A 404 45.11 -18.02 -39.29
CA ASP A 404 45.99 -17.06 -38.58
C ASP A 404 45.44 -15.66 -38.26
N MET A 405 44.25 -15.66 -37.67
CA MET A 405 43.48 -14.50 -37.21
C MET A 405 44.16 -13.58 -36.17
N LYS A 406 45.34 -13.93 -35.66
CA LYS A 406 46.05 -13.14 -34.62
C LYS A 406 46.40 -11.72 -35.08
N HIS A 407 46.43 -11.50 -36.39
CA HIS A 407 46.89 -10.25 -37.01
C HIS A 407 45.79 -9.42 -37.71
N LEU A 408 44.55 -9.91 -37.80
CA LEU A 408 43.49 -9.22 -38.54
C LEU A 408 43.06 -7.90 -37.86
N ALA A 409 42.92 -7.89 -36.53
CA ALA A 409 42.46 -6.72 -35.80
C ALA A 409 43.45 -5.53 -35.81
N SER A 410 44.76 -5.80 -35.92
CA SER A 410 45.80 -4.76 -35.98
C SER A 410 46.18 -4.35 -37.40
N ASN A 411 46.01 -5.23 -38.39
CA ASN A 411 46.58 -5.04 -39.72
C ASN A 411 45.55 -4.76 -40.83
N VAL A 412 44.24 -4.72 -40.51
CA VAL A 412 43.17 -4.36 -41.47
C VAL A 412 42.97 -2.86 -41.62
N GLN A 413 43.55 -2.07 -40.72
CA GLN A 413 43.48 -0.60 -40.74
C GLN A 413 43.82 0.06 -42.09
N PRO A 414 44.77 -0.44 -42.91
CA PRO A 414 45.07 0.13 -44.22
C PRO A 414 43.95 -0.04 -45.27
N TYR A 415 43.05 -1.01 -45.08
CA TYR A 415 41.95 -1.31 -46.02
C TYR A 415 40.57 -0.90 -45.49
N LEU A 416 40.52 -0.40 -44.25
CA LEU A 416 39.30 -0.02 -43.54
C LEU A 416 39.14 1.50 -43.54
N HIS A 417 38.05 1.97 -44.15
CA HIS A 417 37.71 3.39 -44.19
C HIS A 417 36.37 3.66 -43.52
N ASP A 418 36.35 4.64 -42.63
CA ASP A 418 35.17 4.97 -41.84
C ASP A 418 34.44 6.18 -42.44
N SER A 419 33.13 6.04 -42.65
CA SER A 419 32.29 7.16 -43.08
C SER A 419 30.86 7.01 -42.55
N LEU A 420 30.37 8.05 -41.88
CA LEU A 420 28.98 8.15 -41.38
C LEU A 420 28.47 6.91 -40.61
N GLY A 421 29.32 6.31 -39.76
CA GLY A 421 28.97 5.13 -38.96
C GLY A 421 28.93 3.81 -39.74
N GLN A 422 29.49 3.80 -40.95
CA GLN A 422 29.69 2.62 -41.79
C GLN A 422 31.19 2.41 -42.05
N HIS A 423 31.57 1.14 -42.13
CA HIS A 423 32.91 0.68 -42.46
C HIS A 423 32.93 0.25 -43.91
N PHE A 424 33.87 0.81 -44.67
CA PHE A 424 34.10 0.48 -46.07
C PHE A 424 35.44 -0.25 -46.19
N PHE A 425 35.43 -1.44 -46.78
CA PHE A 425 36.63 -2.19 -47.09
C PHE A 425 36.93 -2.06 -48.57
N ILE A 426 38.12 -1.57 -48.91
CA ILE A 426 38.53 -1.38 -50.31
C ILE A 426 39.72 -2.30 -50.56
N ILE A 427 39.48 -3.39 -51.30
CA ILE A 427 40.45 -4.48 -51.48
C ILE A 427 40.71 -4.64 -52.99
N PRO A 428 41.96 -4.78 -53.46
CA PRO A 428 42.24 -5.03 -54.87
C PRO A 428 41.59 -6.35 -55.32
N SER A 429 41.02 -6.35 -56.52
CA SER A 429 40.26 -7.49 -57.06
C SER A 429 41.15 -8.65 -57.53
N SER A 430 42.42 -8.37 -57.81
CA SER A 430 43.44 -9.36 -58.13
C SER A 430 44.47 -9.43 -57.00
N PRO A 431 44.98 -10.62 -56.66
CA PRO A 431 46.05 -10.77 -55.69
C PRO A 431 47.30 -10.05 -56.20
N VAL A 432 47.69 -8.99 -55.51
CA VAL A 432 48.93 -8.25 -55.79
C VAL A 432 50.10 -9.10 -55.26
N HIS A 433 51.10 -9.36 -56.11
CA HIS A 433 52.25 -10.19 -55.75
C HIS A 433 52.94 -9.64 -54.49
N GLY A 434 52.95 -10.42 -53.40
CA GLY A 434 53.57 -10.05 -52.13
C GLY A 434 52.61 -9.51 -51.05
N ASN A 435 51.33 -9.30 -51.36
CA ASN A 435 50.36 -8.75 -50.40
C ASN A 435 49.36 -9.82 -49.90
N ARG A 436 49.82 -10.67 -48.98
CA ARG A 436 49.07 -11.80 -48.39
C ARG A 436 47.76 -11.35 -47.69
N MET A 437 47.73 -10.14 -47.14
CA MET A 437 46.55 -9.60 -46.44
C MET A 437 45.37 -9.32 -47.38
N ALA A 438 45.65 -8.84 -48.60
CA ALA A 438 44.58 -8.56 -49.56
C ALA A 438 43.88 -9.84 -50.02
N SER A 439 44.63 -10.96 -50.16
CA SER A 439 44.05 -12.27 -50.47
C SER A 439 43.22 -12.83 -49.31
N GLU A 440 43.72 -12.73 -48.07
CA GLU A 440 43.01 -13.24 -46.88
C GLU A 440 41.70 -12.48 -46.62
N LEU A 441 41.69 -11.15 -46.82
CA LEU A 441 40.46 -10.35 -46.72
C LEU A 441 39.46 -10.71 -47.82
N LEU A 442 39.92 -10.98 -49.03
CA LEU A 442 39.06 -11.36 -50.14
C LEU A 442 38.37 -12.71 -49.88
N GLU A 443 39.11 -13.67 -49.31
CA GLU A 443 38.57 -14.97 -48.87
C GLU A 443 37.56 -14.81 -47.72
N LEU A 444 37.86 -13.99 -46.71
CA LEU A 444 36.94 -13.68 -45.61
C LEU A 444 35.60 -13.14 -46.13
N PHE A 445 35.64 -12.15 -47.02
CA PHE A 445 34.43 -11.56 -47.57
C PHE A 445 33.68 -12.48 -48.53
N GLU A 446 34.36 -13.43 -49.18
CA GLU A 446 33.73 -14.46 -49.99
C GLU A 446 32.96 -15.48 -49.15
N VAL A 447 33.54 -15.90 -48.01
CA VAL A 447 32.87 -16.77 -47.03
C VAL A 447 31.68 -16.04 -46.38
N LEU A 448 31.83 -14.77 -46.01
CA LEU A 448 30.72 -13.98 -45.49
C LEU A 448 29.58 -13.89 -46.52
N ALA A 449 29.91 -13.66 -47.80
CA ALA A 449 28.93 -13.57 -48.87
C ALA A 449 28.17 -14.88 -49.15
N SER A 450 28.79 -16.05 -48.90
CA SER A 450 28.16 -17.36 -49.09
C SER A 450 27.19 -17.74 -47.96
N GLU A 451 27.49 -17.34 -46.72
CA GLU A 451 26.72 -17.66 -45.50
C GLU A 451 25.57 -16.68 -45.21
N ARG A 452 24.90 -16.15 -46.24
CA ARG A 452 23.77 -15.18 -46.17
C ARG A 452 24.10 -13.80 -45.58
N ILE A 453 25.34 -13.53 -45.17
CA ILE A 453 25.76 -12.19 -44.76
C ILE A 453 26.11 -11.43 -46.03
N ARG A 454 25.21 -10.57 -46.51
CA ARG A 454 25.45 -9.78 -47.73
C ARG A 454 25.99 -8.40 -47.36
N PRO A 455 27.31 -8.21 -47.14
CA PRO A 455 27.85 -6.85 -47.16
C PRO A 455 27.52 -6.26 -48.53
N ALA A 456 27.11 -4.99 -48.58
CA ALA A 456 26.84 -4.38 -49.88
C ALA A 456 28.18 -4.28 -50.63
N MET A 457 28.24 -4.88 -51.81
CA MET A 457 29.48 -5.10 -52.56
C MET A 457 29.42 -4.42 -53.93
N LEU A 458 30.44 -3.64 -54.25
CA LEU A 458 30.72 -3.18 -55.61
C LEU A 458 31.97 -3.90 -56.11
N ARG A 459 31.85 -4.65 -57.20
CA ARG A 459 32.95 -5.43 -57.79
C ARG A 459 33.63 -4.64 -58.90
N GLN A 460 34.95 -4.83 -59.06
CA GLN A 460 35.74 -4.30 -60.18
C GLN A 460 35.58 -2.79 -60.39
N VAL A 461 35.56 -2.03 -59.30
CA VAL A 461 35.49 -0.57 -59.35
C VAL A 461 36.85 -0.03 -59.83
N PRO A 462 36.90 0.80 -60.88
CA PRO A 462 38.15 1.41 -61.32
C PRO A 462 38.65 2.42 -60.28
N TYR A 463 39.96 2.54 -60.13
CA TYR A 463 40.61 3.47 -59.19
C TYR A 463 40.06 4.91 -59.27
N SER A 464 39.68 5.36 -60.48
CA SER A 464 39.08 6.68 -60.71
C SER A 464 37.76 6.94 -59.99
N TRP A 465 37.00 5.89 -59.64
CA TRP A 465 35.71 5.98 -58.97
C TRP A 465 35.80 5.94 -57.45
N ILE A 466 37.00 5.67 -56.90
CA ILE A 466 37.25 5.72 -55.46
C ILE A 466 37.32 7.20 -55.01
N PRO A 467 36.66 7.57 -53.90
CA PRO A 467 36.73 8.93 -53.34
C PRO A 467 38.18 9.41 -53.14
N ARG A 468 38.44 10.70 -53.43
CA ARG A 468 39.81 11.27 -53.40
C ARG A 468 40.55 11.07 -52.07
N GLY A 469 39.84 11.10 -50.94
CA GLY A 469 40.45 10.88 -49.62
C GLY A 469 41.02 9.46 -49.47
N VAL A 470 40.24 8.45 -49.86
CA VAL A 470 40.65 7.05 -49.81
C VAL A 470 41.70 6.73 -50.88
N ARG A 471 41.62 7.38 -52.04
CA ARG A 471 42.58 7.21 -53.13
C ARG A 471 44.02 7.47 -52.70
N ASN A 472 44.25 8.51 -51.90
CA ASN A 472 45.58 8.86 -51.39
C ASN A 472 46.13 7.78 -50.44
N GLU A 473 45.25 7.18 -49.62
CA GLU A 473 45.62 6.09 -48.71
C GLU A 473 45.92 4.80 -49.48
N VAL A 474 45.07 4.44 -50.45
CA VAL A 474 45.30 3.28 -51.33
C VAL A 474 46.60 3.43 -52.13
N TYR A 475 46.88 4.62 -52.66
CA TYR A 475 48.14 4.93 -53.36
C TYR A 475 49.35 4.81 -52.43
N SER A 476 49.23 5.17 -51.15
CA SER A 476 50.32 5.03 -50.18
C SER A 476 50.68 3.56 -49.88
N ILE A 477 49.75 2.64 -50.10
CA ILE A 477 49.91 1.20 -49.83
C ILE A 477 50.37 0.44 -51.08
N LEU A 478 49.80 0.77 -52.25
CA LEU A 478 49.99 0.03 -53.50
C LEU A 478 50.90 0.75 -54.51
N GLY A 479 51.28 2.00 -54.26
CA GLY A 479 52.13 2.79 -55.13
C GLY A 479 51.52 3.01 -56.52
N ASP A 480 52.39 3.08 -57.53
CA ASP A 480 51.99 3.34 -58.92
C ASP A 480 51.12 2.23 -59.52
N ASP A 481 51.19 1.00 -58.97
CA ASP A 481 50.36 -0.12 -59.41
C ASP A 481 48.87 0.09 -59.09
N ALA A 482 48.54 0.99 -58.14
CA ALA A 482 47.17 1.26 -57.73
C ALA A 482 46.27 1.78 -58.87
N GLU A 483 46.85 2.52 -59.83
CA GLU A 483 46.09 3.14 -60.92
C GLU A 483 45.61 2.14 -61.97
N HIS A 484 46.29 0.99 -62.06
CA HIS A 484 45.99 -0.07 -63.03
C HIS A 484 45.15 -1.22 -62.44
N LEU A 485 44.89 -1.18 -61.13
CA LEU A 485 44.10 -2.17 -60.43
C LEU A 485 42.61 -1.80 -60.38
N THR A 486 41.77 -2.83 -60.29
CA THR A 486 40.35 -2.67 -59.96
C THR A 486 40.12 -3.12 -58.52
N PHE A 487 39.13 -2.55 -57.85
CA PHE A 487 38.90 -2.75 -56.42
C PHE A 487 37.50 -3.29 -56.15
N ASN A 488 37.40 -4.15 -55.14
CA ASN A 488 36.16 -4.59 -54.54
C ASN A 488 35.89 -3.73 -53.30
N VAL A 489 34.72 -3.09 -53.27
CA VAL A 489 34.29 -2.24 -52.15
C VAL A 489 33.20 -2.98 -51.38
N TYR A 490 33.48 -3.32 -50.12
CA TYR A 490 32.50 -3.92 -49.20
C TYR A 490 32.05 -2.89 -48.19
N ARG A 491 30.75 -2.89 -47.86
CA ARG A 491 30.15 -1.99 -46.88
C ARG A 491 29.51 -2.78 -45.74
N MET A 492 29.89 -2.44 -44.51
CA MET A 492 29.34 -2.98 -43.27
C MET A 492 28.91 -1.85 -42.33
N SER A 493 27.89 -2.09 -41.50
CA SER A 493 27.59 -1.16 -40.40
C SER A 493 28.61 -1.32 -39.27
N ALA A 494 28.77 -0.29 -38.43
CA ALA A 494 29.56 -0.38 -37.19
C ALA A 494 29.18 -1.59 -36.33
N THR A 495 27.88 -1.90 -36.25
CA THR A 495 27.36 -3.06 -35.50
C THR A 495 27.76 -4.39 -36.12
N GLN A 496 27.71 -4.53 -37.45
CA GLN A 496 28.14 -5.74 -38.15
C GLN A 496 29.65 -5.96 -38.02
N TRP A 497 30.44 -4.90 -38.08
CA TRP A 497 31.89 -4.97 -37.89
C TRP A 497 32.27 -5.38 -36.47
N ASP A 498 31.57 -4.84 -35.47
CA ASP A 498 31.78 -5.21 -34.07
C ASP A 498 31.40 -6.65 -33.78
N GLU A 499 30.28 -7.15 -34.32
CA GLU A 499 29.89 -8.55 -34.18
C GLU A 499 30.80 -9.50 -34.98
N LEU A 500 31.33 -9.08 -36.14
CA LEU A 500 32.32 -9.86 -36.88
C LEU A 500 33.61 -9.99 -36.05
N LYS A 501 34.14 -8.89 -35.50
CA LYS A 501 35.29 -8.93 -34.60
C LYS A 501 35.06 -9.87 -33.40
N GLN A 502 33.83 -9.90 -32.88
CA GLN A 502 33.43 -10.79 -31.78
C GLN A 502 33.39 -12.26 -32.21
N ALA A 503 32.73 -12.58 -33.33
CA ALA A 503 32.65 -13.93 -33.87
C ALA A 503 34.05 -14.49 -34.19
N LEU A 504 34.93 -13.67 -34.76
CA LEU A 504 36.33 -14.03 -35.02
C LEU A 504 37.11 -14.26 -33.71
N SER A 505 36.89 -13.44 -32.67
CA SER A 505 37.55 -13.64 -31.37
C SER A 505 37.14 -14.92 -30.65
N VAL A 506 35.87 -15.32 -30.76
CA VAL A 506 35.35 -16.59 -30.23
C VAL A 506 35.93 -17.77 -31.02
N ALA A 507 36.00 -17.66 -32.35
CA ALA A 507 36.60 -18.67 -33.20
C ALA A 507 38.08 -18.95 -32.86
N VAL A 508 38.84 -17.90 -32.50
CA VAL A 508 40.24 -18.02 -32.05
C VAL A 508 40.36 -18.71 -30.69
N GLN A 509 39.53 -18.34 -29.70
CA GLN A 509 39.57 -18.98 -28.37
C GLN A 509 39.27 -20.48 -28.42
N GLN A 510 38.36 -20.90 -29.30
CA GLN A 510 38.05 -22.31 -29.51
C GLN A 510 39.14 -23.06 -30.27
N HIS A 511 39.94 -22.37 -31.09
CA HIS A 511 41.10 -22.96 -31.75
C HIS A 511 42.21 -23.28 -30.75
N ASP A 512 42.53 -22.35 -29.85
CA ASP A 512 43.55 -22.52 -28.80
C ASP A 512 43.19 -23.69 -27.86
N GLN A 513 41.90 -23.83 -27.48
CA GLN A 513 41.44 -24.95 -26.65
C GLN A 513 41.55 -26.31 -27.33
N ALA A 514 41.44 -26.37 -28.67
CA ALA A 514 41.54 -27.62 -29.41
C ALA A 514 43.00 -28.06 -29.60
N GLU A 515 43.93 -27.12 -29.83
CA GLU A 515 45.37 -27.43 -29.90
C GLU A 515 45.91 -27.92 -28.55
N GLU A 516 45.45 -27.33 -27.43
CA GLU A 516 45.79 -27.81 -26.08
C GLU A 516 45.26 -29.23 -25.79
N SER A 517 44.18 -29.65 -26.46
CA SER A 517 43.60 -30.99 -26.29
C SER A 517 44.25 -32.07 -27.16
N ASP A 518 44.93 -31.70 -28.25
CA ASP A 518 45.58 -32.63 -29.18
C ASP A 518 47.07 -32.92 -28.81
N GLU A 519 47.68 -32.16 -27.89
CA GLU A 519 49.06 -32.40 -27.43
C GLU A 519 49.25 -33.62 -26.50
N SER A 520 48.19 -34.38 -26.16
CA SER A 520 48.29 -35.57 -25.28
C SER A 520 48.29 -36.93 -26.01
N CYS A 521 48.77 -37.01 -27.25
CA CYS A 521 48.95 -38.29 -27.95
C CYS A 521 50.44 -38.63 -28.14
N THR A 522 51.15 -38.91 -27.04
CA THR A 522 52.40 -39.69 -27.10
C THR A 522 52.07 -41.16 -27.30
N TRP A 523 52.32 -41.68 -28.51
CA TRP A 523 52.30 -43.12 -28.80
C TRP A 523 53.36 -43.87 -27.98
N PRO A 524 53.08 -45.08 -27.46
CA PRO A 524 54.10 -45.90 -26.82
C PRO A 524 54.92 -46.63 -27.90
N TYR A 525 56.24 -46.49 -27.84
CA TYR A 525 57.17 -47.50 -28.36
C TYR A 525 57.49 -48.51 -27.26
#